data_AF-A0A7J9Y771-F1
#
_entry.id   AF-A0A7J9Y771-F1
#
_cell.length_a   1.000
_cell.length_b   1.000
_cell.length_c   1.000
_cell.angle_alpha   90.00
_cell.angle_beta   90.00
_cell.angle_gamma   90.00
#
_symmetry.space_group_name_H-M   'P 1'
#
loop_
_entity.id
_entity.type
_entity.pdbx_description
1 polymer ?
#
loop_
_entity_poly.entity_id
_entity_poly.type
_entity_poly.pdbx_seq_one_letter_code
_entity_poly.pdbx_strand_id
1 'polypeptide(L)'
;SDVVVIDVGGATTDVCSVLAPDAERSGPRREAAGELWRSRTVEGDLGVRWSAPGVVDAAAAEGLLTPEEVGPLRVAAEFRATCPGLVPEDAAGRAADQRLAALAVTVALRRHARGERIGPATAPRRGGKDLRQVRLVLGSGGVLRHSDPDRATALLGAAATDHAGGWPLPREPVLRVDRRYVLAAAGLLAEDHPRAAAMLLRREFMAGK
;
A
#
# COMPACT_ATOMS: atom_id res chain seq x y z
N SER A 1 -12.12 1.79 14.51
CA SER A 1 -10.97 2.59 14.08
C SER A 1 -10.69 2.30 12.64
N ASP A 2 -10.36 3.32 11.87
CA ASP A 2 -10.08 3.21 10.44
C ASP A 2 -8.71 2.58 10.21
N VAL A 3 -8.65 1.67 9.23
CA VAL A 3 -7.44 0.91 8.91
C VAL A 3 -7.18 0.91 7.40
N VAL A 4 -5.91 0.97 7.05
CA VAL A 4 -5.43 0.71 5.69
C VAL A 4 -4.43 -0.44 5.74
N VAL A 5 -4.55 -1.35 4.80
CA VAL A 5 -3.62 -2.46 4.57
C VAL A 5 -3.01 -2.27 3.19
N ILE A 6 -1.68 -2.38 3.11
CA ILE A 6 -0.92 -2.25 1.87
C ILE A 6 -0.11 -3.53 1.71
N ASP A 7 -0.37 -4.31 0.66
CA ASP A 7 0.36 -5.54 0.37
C ASP A 7 1.23 -5.34 -0.87
N VAL A 8 2.55 -5.35 -0.68
CA VAL A 8 3.53 -5.13 -1.75
C VAL A 8 3.99 -6.48 -2.29
N GLY A 9 3.43 -6.87 -3.42
CA GLY A 9 3.76 -8.09 -4.13
C GLY A 9 4.87 -7.93 -5.16
N GLY A 10 5.28 -9.05 -5.74
CA GLY A 10 6.22 -9.04 -6.88
C GLY A 10 5.59 -8.50 -8.16
N ALA A 11 4.27 -8.65 -8.34
CA ALA A 11 3.54 -8.26 -9.55
C ALA A 11 2.53 -7.13 -9.33
N THR A 12 2.01 -6.96 -8.12
CA THR A 12 1.02 -5.92 -7.82
C THR A 12 1.35 -5.26 -6.48
N THR A 13 0.82 -4.06 -6.27
CA THR A 13 0.62 -3.52 -4.93
C THR A 13 -0.87 -3.34 -4.69
N ASP A 14 -1.37 -3.90 -3.61
CA ASP A 14 -2.77 -3.86 -3.25
C ASP A 14 -2.97 -2.90 -2.07
N VAL A 15 -4.00 -2.05 -2.14
CA VAL A 15 -4.38 -1.17 -1.02
C VAL A 15 -5.83 -1.44 -0.65
N CYS A 16 -6.04 -1.91 0.58
CA CYS A 16 -7.35 -2.14 1.17
C CYS A 16 -7.61 -1.10 2.28
N SER A 17 -8.72 -0.38 2.22
CA SER A 17 -9.14 0.54 3.28
C SER A 17 -10.46 0.09 3.90
N VAL A 18 -10.56 0.24 5.22
CA VAL A 18 -11.80 0.08 5.99
C VAL A 18 -11.98 1.35 6.81
N LEU A 19 -12.94 2.17 6.41
CA LEU A 19 -13.23 3.48 6.98
C LEU A 19 -14.57 3.42 7.71
N ALA A 20 -14.63 3.93 8.93
CA ALA A 20 -15.88 4.03 9.67
C ALA A 20 -16.86 4.93 8.88
N PRO A 21 -18.14 4.51 8.73
CA PRO A 21 -19.14 5.37 8.12
C PRO A 21 -19.24 6.67 8.91
N ASP A 22 -19.01 7.79 8.24
CA ASP A 22 -19.16 9.12 8.84
C ASP A 22 -20.66 9.41 9.01
N ALA A 23 -21.11 9.49 10.27
CA ALA A 23 -22.52 9.71 10.62
C ALA A 23 -23.03 11.08 10.15
N GLU A 24 -22.15 12.07 9.97
CA GLU A 24 -22.52 13.41 9.49
C GLU A 24 -22.60 13.52 7.95
N ARG A 25 -22.06 12.54 7.20
CA ARG A 25 -22.12 12.50 5.72
C ARG A 25 -23.20 11.56 5.17
N SER A 26 -23.95 10.88 6.03
CA SER A 26 -24.87 9.82 5.63
C SER A 26 -26.34 10.27 5.59
N GLY A 27 -26.73 10.89 4.47
CA GLY A 27 -28.13 10.93 4.02
C GLY A 27 -28.67 9.55 3.63
N PRO A 28 -29.96 9.42 3.24
CA PRO A 28 -30.68 8.15 3.13
C PRO A 28 -30.22 7.30 1.94
N ARG A 29 -29.06 6.63 2.09
CA ARG A 29 -28.56 5.58 1.20
C ARG A 29 -27.77 4.55 2.02
N ARG A 30 -28.46 3.90 2.96
CA ARG A 30 -27.87 2.83 3.79
C ARG A 30 -27.49 1.58 2.98
N GLU A 31 -28.11 1.35 1.81
CA GLU A 31 -27.80 0.18 0.96
C GLU A 31 -26.59 0.40 0.05
N ALA A 32 -26.30 1.63 -0.39
CA ALA A 32 -25.09 1.95 -1.14
C ALA A 32 -23.85 2.16 -0.23
N ALA A 33 -24.06 2.23 1.09
CA ALA A 33 -23.00 2.47 2.07
C ALA A 33 -22.12 1.24 2.34
N GLY A 34 -22.58 0.03 2.03
CA GLY A 34 -21.85 -1.23 2.23
C GLY A 34 -20.56 -1.36 1.42
N GLU A 35 -20.45 -0.65 0.28
CA GLU A 35 -19.22 -0.54 -0.53
C GLU A 35 -18.42 0.74 -0.23
N LEU A 36 -19.01 1.71 0.47
CA LEU A 36 -18.35 3.00 0.74
C LEU A 36 -17.37 2.92 1.91
N TRP A 37 -17.59 1.99 2.84
CA TRP A 37 -16.75 1.80 4.02
C TRP A 37 -15.57 0.83 3.81
N ARG A 38 -15.64 -0.06 2.83
CA ARG A 38 -14.54 -0.98 2.44
C ARG A 38 -14.15 -0.73 1.00
N SER A 39 -12.86 -0.61 0.72
CA SER A 39 -12.38 -0.47 -0.66
C SER A 39 -11.09 -1.23 -0.87
N ARG A 40 -10.89 -1.70 -2.09
CA ARG A 40 -9.65 -2.30 -2.55
C ARG A 40 -9.25 -1.71 -3.90
N THR A 41 -7.99 -1.33 -4.04
CA THR A 41 -7.36 -1.08 -5.34
C THR A 41 -6.21 -2.06 -5.53
N VAL A 42 -6.00 -2.50 -6.77
CA VAL A 42 -4.95 -3.44 -7.16
C VAL A 42 -4.15 -2.78 -8.28
N GLU A 43 -2.92 -2.41 -7.99
CA GLU A 43 -2.06 -1.68 -8.91
C GLU A 43 -1.15 -2.66 -9.64
N GLY A 44 -1.56 -3.06 -10.85
CA GLY A 44 -0.89 -4.07 -11.66
C GLY A 44 0.48 -3.67 -12.20
N ASP A 45 0.76 -2.37 -12.26
CA ASP A 45 2.04 -1.79 -12.67
C ASP A 45 2.98 -1.54 -11.47
N LEU A 46 2.56 -1.83 -10.23
CA LEU A 46 3.31 -1.49 -9.02
C LEU A 46 3.82 -2.72 -8.25
N GLY A 47 4.40 -3.71 -8.92
CA GLY A 47 5.07 -4.84 -8.28
C GLY A 47 6.59 -4.68 -8.22
N VAL A 48 7.25 -5.18 -7.17
CA VAL A 48 8.71 -4.99 -6.97
C VAL A 48 9.60 -6.04 -7.66
N ARG A 49 9.00 -6.90 -8.50
CA ARG A 49 9.67 -7.93 -9.30
C ARG A 49 9.18 -7.88 -10.75
N TRP A 50 8.14 -8.65 -11.07
CA TRP A 50 7.56 -8.80 -12.40
C TRP A 50 7.23 -7.49 -13.09
N SER A 51 6.63 -6.54 -12.36
CA SER A 51 6.22 -5.23 -12.88
C SER A 51 7.09 -4.08 -12.37
N ALA A 52 8.32 -4.37 -11.91
CA ALA A 52 9.23 -3.37 -11.37
C ALA A 52 9.49 -2.16 -12.30
N PRO A 53 9.59 -2.31 -13.63
CA PRO A 53 9.71 -1.15 -14.52
C PRO A 53 8.52 -0.18 -14.42
N GLY A 54 7.30 -0.71 -14.23
CA GLY A 54 6.09 0.09 -14.05
C GLY A 54 6.13 0.97 -12.80
N VAL A 55 6.79 0.52 -11.73
CA VAL A 55 7.03 1.33 -10.53
C VAL A 55 7.86 2.56 -10.87
N VAL A 56 8.91 2.40 -11.67
CA VAL A 56 9.79 3.51 -12.08
C VAL A 56 9.04 4.50 -12.96
N ASP A 57 8.26 4.00 -13.93
CA ASP A 57 7.45 4.83 -14.82
C ASP A 57 6.40 5.63 -14.07
N ALA A 58 5.68 4.98 -13.15
CA ALA A 58 4.67 5.62 -12.34
C ALA A 58 5.28 6.64 -11.36
N ALA A 59 6.43 6.33 -10.76
CA ALA A 59 7.14 7.24 -9.88
C ALA A 59 7.67 8.48 -10.62
N ALA A 60 8.20 8.31 -11.84
CA ALA A 60 8.63 9.41 -12.68
C ALA A 60 7.45 10.31 -13.06
N ALA A 61 6.30 9.73 -13.43
CA ALA A 61 5.08 10.48 -13.74
C ALA A 61 4.53 11.27 -12.53
N GLU A 62 4.78 10.80 -11.31
CA GLU A 62 4.41 11.44 -10.05
C GLU A 62 5.49 12.42 -9.52
N GLY A 63 6.59 12.61 -10.25
CA GLY A 63 7.69 13.50 -9.88
C GLY A 63 8.47 13.06 -8.63
N LEU A 64 8.50 11.75 -8.35
CA LEU A 64 9.12 11.17 -7.14
C LEU A 64 10.60 10.79 -7.31
N LEU A 65 11.13 10.98 -8.52
CA LEU A 65 12.50 10.61 -8.90
C LEU A 65 13.24 11.83 -9.44
N THR A 66 14.52 11.95 -9.08
CA THR A 66 15.40 12.89 -9.76
C THR A 66 15.90 12.30 -11.09
N PRO A 67 16.31 13.12 -12.07
CA PRO A 67 16.85 12.62 -13.34
C PRO A 67 18.00 11.61 -13.17
N GLU A 68 18.84 11.79 -12.16
CA GLU A 68 19.98 10.93 -11.85
C GLU A 68 19.56 9.58 -11.26
N GLU A 69 18.44 9.52 -10.55
CA GLU A 69 17.90 8.27 -9.99
C GLU A 69 17.25 7.38 -11.05
N VAL A 70 16.64 7.96 -12.09
CA VAL A 70 15.81 7.21 -13.06
C VAL A 70 16.61 6.12 -13.77
N GLY A 71 17.80 6.42 -14.28
CA GLY A 71 18.61 5.48 -15.06
C GLY A 71 19.02 4.23 -14.27
N PRO A 72 19.75 4.38 -13.14
CA PRO A 72 20.16 3.26 -12.31
C PRO A 72 18.99 2.43 -11.78
N LEU A 73 17.90 3.09 -11.35
CA LEU A 73 16.73 2.40 -10.83
C LEU A 73 15.98 1.64 -11.92
N ARG A 74 15.92 2.17 -13.14
CA ARG A 74 15.33 1.49 -14.30
C ARG A 74 16.10 0.22 -14.66
N VAL A 75 17.44 0.27 -14.73
CA VAL A 75 18.26 -0.93 -14.96
C VAL A 75 18.02 -1.98 -13.87
N ALA A 76 17.99 -1.55 -12.62
CA ALA A 76 17.71 -2.43 -11.48
C ALA A 76 16.31 -3.06 -11.56
N ALA A 77 15.31 -2.30 -12.01
CA ALA A 77 13.93 -2.75 -12.19
C ALA A 77 13.76 -3.73 -13.35
N GLU A 78 14.37 -3.45 -14.50
CA GLU A 78 14.39 -4.33 -15.67
C GLU A 78 15.01 -5.69 -15.33
N PHE A 79 16.13 -5.68 -14.61
CA PHE A 79 16.78 -6.91 -14.16
C PHE A 79 15.88 -7.74 -13.22
N ARG A 80 15.09 -7.10 -12.35
CA ARG A 80 14.13 -7.80 -11.47
C ARG A 80 12.96 -8.39 -12.23
N ALA A 81 12.53 -7.75 -13.31
CA ALA A 81 11.47 -8.27 -14.17
C ALA A 81 11.92 -9.51 -14.95
N THR A 82 13.18 -9.55 -15.39
CA THR A 82 13.76 -10.72 -16.07
C THR A 82 14.20 -11.82 -15.10
N CYS A 83 14.52 -11.48 -13.85
CA CYS A 83 14.87 -12.42 -12.79
C CYS A 83 13.99 -12.24 -11.53
N PRO A 84 12.70 -12.63 -11.55
CA PRO A 84 11.79 -12.38 -10.43
C PRO A 84 12.16 -13.09 -9.12
N GLY A 85 12.92 -14.19 -9.21
CA GLY A 85 13.46 -14.93 -8.06
C GLY A 85 14.67 -14.29 -7.40
N LEU A 86 15.14 -13.13 -7.88
CA LEU A 86 16.29 -12.43 -7.33
C LEU A 86 16.12 -12.12 -5.84
N VAL A 87 17.12 -12.54 -5.07
CA VAL A 87 17.34 -12.13 -3.68
C VAL A 87 18.64 -11.33 -3.64
N PRO A 88 18.62 -10.03 -3.31
CA PRO A 88 19.82 -9.21 -3.36
C PRO A 88 20.82 -9.55 -2.23
N GLU A 89 22.03 -9.93 -2.62
CA GLU A 89 23.14 -10.27 -1.70
C GLU A 89 23.96 -9.05 -1.28
N ASP A 90 23.96 -7.98 -2.08
CA ASP A 90 24.71 -6.76 -1.85
C ASP A 90 23.85 -5.60 -1.33
N ALA A 91 24.52 -4.54 -0.87
CA ALA A 91 23.85 -3.37 -0.33
C ALA A 91 23.09 -2.58 -1.41
N ALA A 92 23.63 -2.50 -2.63
CA ALA A 92 23.04 -1.77 -3.74
C ALA A 92 21.73 -2.42 -4.21
N GLY A 93 21.71 -3.75 -4.36
CA GLY A 93 20.51 -4.50 -4.69
C GLY A 93 19.43 -4.37 -3.61
N ARG A 94 19.81 -4.44 -2.33
CA ARG A 94 18.86 -4.20 -1.22
C ARG A 94 18.30 -2.78 -1.23
N ALA A 95 19.14 -1.78 -1.50
CA ALA A 95 18.70 -0.38 -1.60
C ALA A 95 17.73 -0.17 -2.77
N ALA A 96 17.98 -0.80 -3.92
CA ALA A 96 17.07 -0.75 -5.06
C ALA A 96 15.71 -1.42 -4.76
N ASP A 97 15.70 -2.57 -4.07
CA ASP A 97 14.44 -3.21 -3.60
C ASP A 97 13.65 -2.28 -2.67
N GLN A 98 14.34 -1.66 -1.73
CA GLN A 98 13.73 -0.74 -0.77
C GLN A 98 13.18 0.51 -1.46
N ARG A 99 13.92 1.06 -2.43
CA ARG A 99 13.48 2.24 -3.21
C ARG A 99 12.27 1.92 -4.06
N LEU A 100 12.26 0.78 -4.77
CA LEU A 100 11.10 0.33 -5.55
C LEU A 100 9.87 0.11 -4.66
N ALA A 101 10.03 -0.55 -3.51
CA ALA A 101 8.93 -0.75 -2.56
C ALA A 101 8.38 0.58 -2.03
N ALA A 102 9.24 1.54 -1.68
CA ALA A 102 8.81 2.85 -1.21
C ALA A 102 7.96 3.56 -2.27
N LEU A 103 8.43 3.58 -3.52
CA LEU A 103 7.73 4.20 -4.64
C LEU A 103 6.40 3.50 -4.93
N ALA A 104 6.38 2.16 -4.95
CA ALA A 104 5.16 1.39 -5.16
C ALA A 104 4.10 1.72 -4.10
N VAL A 105 4.47 1.72 -2.81
CA VAL A 105 3.57 2.07 -1.71
C VAL A 105 3.07 3.51 -1.83
N THR A 106 3.96 4.48 -2.06
CA THR A 106 3.59 5.89 -2.20
C THR A 106 2.61 6.09 -3.35
N VAL A 107 2.92 5.57 -4.54
CA VAL A 107 2.06 5.73 -5.72
C VAL A 107 0.72 5.01 -5.52
N ALA A 108 0.72 3.79 -4.97
CA ALA A 108 -0.50 3.03 -4.71
C ALA A 108 -1.42 3.77 -3.74
N LEU A 109 -0.88 4.32 -2.65
CA LEU A 109 -1.65 5.12 -1.69
C LEU A 109 -2.22 6.39 -2.33
N ARG A 110 -1.42 7.12 -3.12
CA ARG A 110 -1.87 8.30 -3.85
C ARG A 110 -3.02 7.95 -4.79
N ARG A 111 -2.90 6.87 -5.58
CA ARG A 111 -3.95 6.39 -6.50
C ARG A 111 -5.22 5.98 -5.75
N HIS A 112 -5.09 5.22 -4.66
CA HIS A 112 -6.20 4.80 -3.82
C HIS A 112 -6.97 5.99 -3.22
N ALA A 113 -6.25 6.98 -2.70
CA ALA A 113 -6.85 8.18 -2.10
C ALA A 113 -7.49 9.10 -3.15
N ARG A 114 -6.86 9.23 -4.32
CA ARG A 114 -7.30 10.09 -5.43
C ARG A 114 -8.50 9.54 -6.19
N GLY A 115 -8.62 8.22 -6.28
CA GLY A 115 -9.62 7.54 -7.10
C GLY A 115 -9.34 7.64 -8.60
N GLU A 116 -10.21 7.00 -9.37
CA GLU A 116 -10.03 6.80 -10.81
C GLU A 116 -10.83 7.81 -11.61
N ARG A 117 -10.32 8.16 -12.79
CA ARG A 117 -11.06 8.95 -13.77
C ARG A 117 -11.66 8.01 -14.80
N ILE A 118 -12.98 7.88 -14.80
CA ILE A 118 -13.72 7.08 -15.79
C ILE A 118 -14.29 8.05 -16.82
N GLY A 119 -13.79 7.99 -18.06
CA GLY A 119 -14.20 8.86 -19.15
C GLY A 119 -13.13 9.87 -19.58
N PRO A 120 -13.50 10.98 -20.24
CA PRO A 120 -12.53 11.94 -20.80
C PRO A 120 -11.65 12.58 -19.72
N ALA A 121 -10.52 13.18 -20.12
CA ALA A 121 -9.56 13.81 -19.22
C ALA A 121 -10.17 14.89 -18.29
N THR A 122 -11.32 15.45 -18.66
CA THR A 122 -12.08 16.44 -17.87
C THR A 122 -13.06 15.81 -16.86
N ALA A 123 -13.40 14.52 -16.99
CA ALA A 123 -14.41 13.86 -16.15
C ALA A 123 -13.98 13.79 -14.69
N PRO A 124 -14.83 14.06 -13.69
CA PRO A 124 -14.41 14.03 -12.29
C PRO A 124 -13.89 12.65 -11.89
N ARG A 125 -12.92 12.63 -10.98
CA ARG A 125 -12.47 11.37 -10.37
C ARG A 125 -13.56 10.82 -9.46
N ARG A 126 -13.70 9.50 -9.43
CA ARG A 126 -14.66 8.77 -8.61
C ARG A 126 -13.94 7.74 -7.75
N GLY A 127 -14.54 7.40 -6.61
CA GLY A 127 -14.03 6.35 -5.74
C GLY A 127 -12.80 6.73 -4.89
N GLY A 128 -12.37 7.99 -4.88
CA GLY A 128 -11.30 8.45 -3.99
C GLY A 128 -11.67 8.31 -2.51
N LYS A 129 -10.67 8.04 -1.67
CA LYS A 129 -10.83 7.77 -0.23
C LYS A 129 -10.16 8.84 0.60
N ASP A 130 -10.88 9.32 1.61
CA ASP A 130 -10.32 10.20 2.62
C ASP A 130 -9.66 9.36 3.72
N LEU A 131 -8.35 9.20 3.64
CA LEU A 131 -7.58 8.38 4.59
C LEU A 131 -7.05 9.20 5.78
N ARG A 132 -7.39 10.49 5.89
CA ARG A 132 -6.82 11.40 6.91
C ARG A 132 -7.09 10.94 8.34
N GLN A 133 -8.19 10.23 8.57
CA GLN A 133 -8.59 9.71 9.89
C GLN A 133 -8.14 8.26 10.15
N VAL A 134 -7.45 7.62 9.19
CA VAL A 134 -6.87 6.30 9.37
C VAL A 134 -5.86 6.33 10.52
N ARG A 135 -6.09 5.47 11.52
CA ARG A 135 -5.25 5.39 12.72
C ARG A 135 -4.29 4.21 12.72
N LEU A 136 -4.49 3.26 11.81
CA LEU A 136 -3.64 2.08 11.66
C LEU A 136 -3.31 1.84 10.19
N VAL A 137 -2.03 1.77 9.87
CA VAL A 137 -1.54 1.35 8.56
C VAL A 137 -0.74 0.05 8.74
N LEU A 138 -1.19 -0.99 8.06
CA LEU A 138 -0.55 -2.30 8.04
C LEU A 138 0.16 -2.49 6.70
N GLY A 139 1.48 -2.69 6.74
CA GLY A 139 2.26 -3.10 5.57
C GLY A 139 2.44 -4.62 5.53
N SER A 140 2.28 -5.23 4.36
CA SER A 140 2.49 -6.65 4.09
C SER A 140 3.30 -6.82 2.81
N GLY A 141 3.72 -8.06 2.54
CA GLY A 141 4.40 -8.44 1.32
C GLY A 141 5.88 -8.75 1.54
N GLY A 142 6.46 -9.49 0.59
CA GLY A 142 7.80 -10.07 0.75
C GLY A 142 8.88 -9.03 1.04
N VAL A 143 8.83 -7.88 0.38
CA VAL A 143 9.84 -6.82 0.55
C VAL A 143 9.80 -6.16 1.93
N LEU A 144 8.62 -6.08 2.56
CA LEU A 144 8.47 -5.54 3.91
C LEU A 144 8.78 -6.60 4.98
N ARG A 145 8.33 -7.85 4.77
CA ARG A 145 8.55 -8.99 5.69
C ARG A 145 10.03 -9.29 5.91
N HIS A 146 10.81 -9.32 4.84
CA HIS A 146 12.22 -9.72 4.89
C HIS A 146 13.17 -8.53 5.08
N SER A 147 12.64 -7.32 5.16
CA SER A 147 13.42 -6.15 5.52
C SER A 147 13.68 -6.09 7.03
N ASP A 148 14.76 -5.39 7.37
CA ASP A 148 14.99 -4.88 8.70
C ASP A 148 13.74 -4.14 9.23
N PRO A 149 13.28 -4.37 10.47
CA PRO A 149 12.05 -3.79 10.99
C PRO A 149 11.98 -2.26 10.94
N ASP A 150 13.09 -1.59 11.25
CA ASP A 150 13.14 -0.13 11.30
C ASP A 150 13.06 0.43 9.88
N ARG A 151 13.75 -0.21 8.93
CA ARG A 151 13.66 0.17 7.51
C ARG A 151 12.26 -0.04 6.93
N ALA A 152 11.61 -1.16 7.24
CA ALA A 152 10.26 -1.44 6.76
C ALA A 152 9.25 -0.41 7.32
N THR A 153 9.39 -0.06 8.61
CA THR A 153 8.54 0.93 9.27
C THR A 153 8.80 2.34 8.72
N ALA A 154 10.06 2.72 8.53
CA ALA A 154 10.43 4.02 7.97
C ALA A 154 9.90 4.20 6.53
N LEU A 155 10.00 3.16 5.70
CA LEU A 155 9.46 3.16 4.34
C LEU A 155 7.94 3.36 4.35
N LEU A 156 7.24 2.55 5.15
CA LEU A 156 5.77 2.62 5.25
C LEU A 156 5.32 3.98 5.78
N GLY A 157 6.06 4.54 6.74
CA GLY A 157 5.80 5.85 7.32
C GLY A 157 5.98 6.98 6.32
N ALA A 158 7.12 7.01 5.63
CA ALA A 158 7.40 8.01 4.61
C ALA A 158 6.32 8.05 3.52
N ALA A 159 5.82 6.88 3.09
CA ALA A 159 4.75 6.79 2.11
C ALA A 159 3.38 7.19 2.68
N ALA A 160 3.05 6.75 3.90
CA ALA A 160 1.77 7.05 4.54
C ALA A 160 1.60 8.53 4.90
N THR A 161 2.69 9.25 5.13
CA THR A 161 2.68 10.67 5.48
C THR A 161 3.20 11.56 4.34
N ASP A 162 3.23 11.05 3.10
CA ASP A 162 3.61 11.82 1.91
C ASP A 162 2.49 12.79 1.50
N HIS A 163 2.37 13.88 2.25
CA HIS A 163 1.38 14.91 1.99
C HIS A 163 1.72 15.81 0.80
N ALA A 164 2.86 15.59 0.14
CA ALA A 164 3.25 16.34 -1.04
C ALA A 164 2.20 16.11 -2.16
N GLY A 165 1.60 17.19 -2.65
CA GLY A 165 0.51 17.13 -3.62
C GLY A 165 -0.91 17.15 -3.02
N GLY A 166 -1.06 17.30 -1.70
CA GLY A 166 -2.37 17.53 -1.06
C GLY A 166 -3.26 16.29 -0.96
N TRP A 167 -2.68 15.10 -1.05
CA TRP A 167 -3.39 13.84 -0.94
C TRP A 167 -4.03 13.68 0.45
N PRO A 168 -5.27 13.16 0.56
CA PRO A 168 -5.93 12.93 1.85
C PRO A 168 -5.39 11.64 2.50
N LEU A 169 -4.08 11.59 2.73
CA LEU A 169 -3.37 10.48 3.37
C LEU A 169 -3.44 10.56 4.91
N PRO A 170 -3.16 9.45 5.63
CA PRO A 170 -3.18 9.42 7.09
C PRO A 170 -2.28 10.50 7.71
N ARG A 171 -2.78 11.21 8.74
CA ARG A 171 -2.00 12.27 9.42
C ARG A 171 -1.08 11.73 10.50
N GLU A 172 -1.60 10.84 11.34
CA GLU A 172 -0.89 10.28 12.50
C GLU A 172 -1.24 8.80 12.64
N PRO A 173 -0.85 7.95 11.67
CA PRO A 173 -1.11 6.53 11.76
C PRO A 173 -0.14 5.83 12.71
N VAL A 174 -0.64 4.84 13.45
CA VAL A 174 0.21 3.78 13.99
C VAL A 174 0.60 2.86 12.83
N LEU A 175 1.90 2.61 12.69
CA LEU A 175 2.44 1.75 11.63
C LEU A 175 2.76 0.36 12.21
N ARG A 176 2.38 -0.68 11.45
CA ARG A 176 2.77 -2.07 11.75
C ARG A 176 3.07 -2.80 10.44
N VAL A 177 3.96 -3.80 10.52
CA VAL A 177 4.28 -4.68 9.40
C VAL A 177 3.85 -6.10 9.74
N ASP A 178 3.12 -6.74 8.84
CA ASP A 178 2.74 -8.15 8.95
C ASP A 178 3.92 -9.07 8.62
N ARG A 179 4.85 -9.20 9.57
CA ARG A 179 6.06 -10.01 9.38
C ARG A 179 5.78 -11.52 9.30
N ARG A 180 4.66 -11.95 9.87
CA ARG A 180 4.27 -13.37 9.95
C ARG A 180 3.22 -13.76 8.92
N TYR A 181 2.82 -12.83 8.05
CA TYR A 181 1.81 -13.04 7.02
C TYR A 181 0.46 -13.48 7.62
N VAL A 182 0.15 -12.97 8.81
CA VAL A 182 -1.04 -13.25 9.60
C VAL A 182 -2.29 -12.70 8.92
N LEU A 183 -2.20 -11.62 8.15
CA LEU A 183 -3.34 -11.05 7.43
C LEU A 183 -3.93 -12.03 6.42
N ALA A 184 -3.08 -12.76 5.69
CA ALA A 184 -3.52 -13.78 4.74
C ALA A 184 -4.24 -14.94 5.47
N ALA A 185 -3.65 -15.45 6.54
CA ALA A 185 -4.26 -16.51 7.35
C ALA A 185 -5.58 -16.06 7.99
N ALA A 186 -5.64 -14.84 8.52
CA ALA A 186 -6.86 -14.27 9.09
C ALA A 186 -7.95 -14.10 8.03
N GLY A 187 -7.58 -13.71 6.81
CA GLY A 187 -8.50 -13.60 5.66
C GLY A 187 -9.14 -14.94 5.31
N LEU A 188 -8.35 -16.02 5.26
CA LEU A 188 -8.85 -17.38 5.01
C LEU A 188 -9.79 -17.87 6.12
N LEU A 189 -9.56 -17.46 7.36
CA LEU A 189 -10.39 -17.83 8.51
C LEU A 189 -11.62 -16.94 8.70
N ALA A 190 -11.72 -15.80 8.02
CA ALA A 190 -12.66 -14.75 8.38
C ALA A 190 -14.14 -15.16 8.20
N GLU A 191 -14.44 -16.00 7.21
CA GLU A 191 -15.80 -16.44 6.89
C GLU A 191 -16.27 -17.54 7.85
N ASP A 192 -15.52 -18.65 7.94
CA ASP A 192 -15.92 -19.82 8.74
C ASP A 192 -15.56 -19.71 10.23
N HIS A 193 -14.51 -18.95 10.55
CA HIS A 193 -13.93 -18.86 11.88
C HIS A 193 -13.63 -17.40 12.32
N PRO A 194 -14.63 -16.50 12.29
CA PRO A 194 -14.42 -15.05 12.51
C PRO A 194 -13.81 -14.74 13.89
N ARG A 195 -14.13 -15.52 14.93
CA ARG A 195 -13.53 -15.36 16.26
C ARG A 195 -12.03 -15.70 16.27
N ALA A 196 -11.63 -16.78 15.58
CA ALA A 196 -10.23 -17.18 15.47
C ALA A 196 -9.43 -16.15 14.67
N ALA A 197 -9.98 -15.69 13.54
CA ALA A 197 -9.39 -14.62 12.73
C ALA A 197 -9.18 -13.34 13.57
N ALA A 198 -10.21 -12.90 14.31
CA ALA A 198 -10.11 -11.73 15.17
C ALA A 198 -9.07 -11.89 16.30
N MET A 199 -8.99 -13.07 16.94
CA MET A 199 -7.99 -13.34 17.96
C MET A 199 -6.57 -13.32 17.40
N LEU A 200 -6.37 -13.90 16.22
CA LEU A 200 -5.07 -13.92 15.55
C LEU A 200 -4.60 -12.48 15.22
N LEU A 201 -5.47 -11.66 14.63
CA LEU A 201 -5.18 -10.25 14.32
C LEU A 201 -4.90 -9.43 15.58
N ARG A 202 -5.69 -9.62 16.66
CA ARG A 202 -5.47 -8.92 17.94
C ARG A 202 -4.13 -9.29 18.55
N ARG A 203 -3.77 -10.57 18.52
CA ARG A 203 -2.49 -11.05 19.05
C ARG A 203 -1.29 -10.44 18.29
N GLU A 204 -1.39 -10.31 16.98
CA GLU A 204 -0.28 -9.82 16.17
C GLU A 204 -0.18 -8.29 16.17
N PHE A 205 -1.30 -7.56 16.10
CA PHE A 205 -1.30 -6.11 15.87
C PHE A 205 -1.76 -5.26 17.06
N MET A 206 -2.42 -5.84 18.07
CA MET A 206 -2.99 -5.11 19.21
C MET A 206 -2.38 -5.49 20.57
N ALA A 207 -1.72 -6.64 20.68
CA ALA A 207 -0.99 -7.02 21.88
C ALA A 207 0.35 -6.26 21.90
N GLY A 208 0.40 -5.16 22.66
CA GLY A 208 1.57 -4.31 22.74
C GLY A 208 2.81 -5.01 23.31
N LYS A 209 3.95 -4.74 22.67
CA LYS A 209 5.10 -4.13 23.35
C LYS A 209 5.34 -2.78 22.69
#